data_AF-A0A4P5Z6X7-F1
#
_entry.id   AF-A0A4P5Z6X7-F1
#
_cell.length_a   1.000
_cell.length_b   1.000
_cell.length_c   1.000
_cell.angle_alpha   90.00
_cell.angle_beta   90.00
_cell.angle_gamma   90.00
#
_symmetry.space_group_name_H-M   'P 1'
#
loop_
_entity.id
_entity.type
_entity.pdbx_description
1 polymer ?
#
loop_
_entity_poly.entity_id
_entity_poly.type
_entity_poly.pdbx_seq_one_letter_code
_entity_poly.pdbx_strand_id
1 'polypeptide(L)'
;MRAQLGGQSAPPYFVIHREGVIVGLCLGLTWNPRAESDPCEVWVGRKGDLAKWGAKLAETTGPLPVYVRRAEGGKWFFTGLFEVTGSSTDPEVIRPRLQPPVITVISRIVFLKRYGGASATPPVAVAA
;
A
#
# COMPACT_ATOMS: atom_id res chain seq x y z
N MET A 1 2.05 10.83 10.73
CA MET A 1 1.44 9.56 10.29
C MET A 1 2.34 8.36 10.48
N ARG A 2 3.53 8.27 9.84
CA ARG A 2 4.44 7.11 10.00
C ARG A 2 4.92 6.88 11.43
N ALA A 3 5.45 7.92 12.08
CA ALA A 3 5.86 7.86 13.48
C ALA A 3 4.70 7.51 14.43
N GLN A 4 3.47 7.91 14.10
CA GLN A 4 2.27 7.63 14.90
C GLN A 4 1.86 6.15 14.88
N LEU A 5 2.28 5.40 13.85
CA LEU A 5 2.07 3.95 13.74
C LEU A 5 3.32 3.17 14.17
N GLY A 6 4.30 3.82 14.82
CA GLY A 6 5.58 3.22 15.19
C GLY A 6 6.46 2.84 13.99
N GLY A 7 6.17 3.39 12.81
CA GLY A 7 6.86 3.08 11.57
C GLY A 7 8.14 3.89 11.37
N GLN A 8 9.15 3.26 10.77
CA GLN A 8 10.42 3.90 10.42
C GLN A 8 10.22 4.97 9.32
N SER A 9 10.96 6.08 9.43
CA SER A 9 11.02 7.15 8.42
C SER A 9 12.07 6.85 7.33
N ALA A 10 12.14 5.61 6.90
CA ALA A 10 13.07 5.14 5.87
C ALA A 10 12.29 4.59 4.66
N PRO A 11 12.92 4.52 3.47
CA PRO A 11 12.36 3.77 2.36
C PRO A 11 12.07 2.31 2.77
N PRO A 12 10.96 1.72 2.30
CA PRO A 12 10.08 2.24 1.25
C PRO A 12 8.97 3.17 1.73
N TYR A 13 8.75 4.27 1.00
CA TYR A 13 7.71 5.25 1.32
C TYR A 13 6.27 4.79 1.05
N PHE A 14 6.06 3.59 0.49
CA PHE A 14 4.72 3.03 0.27
C PHE A 14 4.23 2.07 1.37
N VAL A 15 5.15 1.54 2.19
CA VAL A 15 4.84 0.73 3.37
C VAL A 15 5.23 1.47 4.64
N ILE A 16 4.47 1.25 5.69
CA ILE A 16 4.81 1.64 7.06
C ILE A 16 5.33 0.36 7.71
N HIS A 17 6.58 0.37 8.16
CA HIS A 17 7.20 -0.84 8.71
C HIS A 17 7.94 -0.54 10.02
N ARG A 18 7.95 -1.54 10.90
CA ARG A 18 8.71 -1.55 12.16
C ARG A 18 9.45 -2.87 12.24
N GLU A 19 10.78 -2.81 12.43
CA GLU A 19 11.62 -4.02 12.54
C GLU A 19 11.42 -4.99 11.36
N GLY A 20 11.25 -4.42 10.16
CA GLY A 20 10.98 -5.17 8.94
C GLY A 20 9.52 -5.61 8.77
N VAL A 21 8.67 -5.61 9.80
CA VAL A 21 7.25 -6.01 9.70
C VAL A 21 6.41 -4.87 9.13
N ILE A 22 5.53 -5.17 8.18
CA ILE A 22 4.60 -4.19 7.61
C ILE A 22 3.43 -4.00 8.58
N VAL A 23 3.20 -2.75 8.99
CA VAL A 23 2.14 -2.37 9.94
C VAL A 23 1.10 -1.44 9.33
N GLY A 24 1.24 -1.09 8.05
CA GLY A 24 0.31 -0.25 7.31
C GLY A 24 0.84 0.18 5.96
N LEU A 25 0.00 0.85 5.18
CA LEU A 25 0.30 1.29 3.82
C LEU A 25 0.09 2.80 3.64
N CYS A 26 0.99 3.43 2.87
CA CYS A 26 0.89 4.83 2.45
C CYS A 26 0.91 4.89 0.92
N LEU A 27 -0.27 4.97 0.30
CA LEU A 27 -0.41 4.87 -1.15
C LEU A 27 -0.70 6.24 -1.77
N GLY A 28 0.24 6.76 -2.55
CA GLY A 28 -0.04 7.93 -3.40
C GLY A 28 -0.78 7.49 -4.66
N LEU A 29 -1.91 8.12 -4.98
CA LEU A 29 -2.74 7.74 -6.14
C LEU A 29 -2.02 7.88 -7.48
N THR A 30 -1.08 8.83 -7.59
CA THR A 30 -0.19 8.95 -8.76
C THR A 30 0.52 7.65 -9.09
N TRP A 31 0.80 6.82 -8.08
CA TRP A 31 1.57 5.59 -8.20
C TRP A 31 0.78 4.31 -7.93
N ASN A 32 -0.39 4.45 -7.31
CA ASN A 32 -1.33 3.37 -7.03
C ASN A 32 -2.73 3.89 -7.37
N PRO A 33 -3.06 4.04 -8.67
CA PRO A 33 -4.31 4.68 -9.09
C PRO A 33 -5.56 3.87 -8.70
N ARG A 34 -5.38 2.60 -8.35
CA ARG A 34 -6.43 1.68 -7.90
C ARG A 34 -6.40 1.40 -6.39
N ALA A 35 -5.73 2.25 -5.60
CA ALA A 35 -5.68 2.12 -4.14
C ALA A 35 -7.03 2.38 -3.45
N GLU A 36 -7.96 3.06 -4.12
CA GLU A 36 -9.34 3.28 -3.63
C GLU A 36 -10.38 2.39 -4.34
N SER A 37 -9.96 1.47 -5.21
CA SER A 37 -10.85 0.52 -5.90
C SER A 37 -11.26 -0.66 -5.00
N ASP A 38 -12.28 -1.42 -5.42
CA ASP A 38 -12.65 -2.71 -4.82
C ASP A 38 -12.64 -3.81 -5.91
N PRO A 39 -11.68 -4.76 -5.89
CA PRO A 39 -10.58 -4.87 -4.94
C PRO A 39 -9.57 -3.71 -5.08
N CYS A 40 -8.93 -3.35 -3.97
CA CYS A 40 -7.86 -2.37 -3.92
C CYS A 40 -6.58 -3.00 -4.50
N GLU A 41 -5.87 -2.28 -5.36
CA GLU A 41 -4.61 -2.75 -5.95
C GLU A 41 -3.43 -1.90 -5.49
N VAL A 42 -2.39 -2.57 -4.99
CA VAL A 42 -1.10 -1.97 -4.64
C VAL A 42 -0.06 -2.37 -5.67
N TRP A 43 0.52 -1.40 -6.35
CA TRP A 43 1.45 -1.60 -7.45
C TRP A 43 2.88 -1.40 -6.96
N VAL A 44 3.69 -2.47 -6.97
CA VAL A 44 4.98 -2.51 -6.25
C VAL A 44 6.16 -2.95 -7.12
N GLY A 45 7.38 -2.62 -6.67
CA GLY A 45 8.62 -3.00 -7.33
C GLY A 45 8.94 -2.24 -8.60
N ARG A 46 8.73 -0.92 -8.57
CA ARG A 46 9.10 -0.02 -9.68
C ARG A 46 10.61 0.15 -9.83
N LYS A 47 11.35 0.15 -8.71
CA LYS A 47 12.81 0.36 -8.65
C LYS A 47 13.39 -0.27 -7.38
N GLY A 48 14.66 -0.68 -7.42
CA GLY A 48 15.45 -1.08 -6.25
C GLY A 48 14.78 -2.15 -5.37
N ASP A 49 14.90 -2.00 -4.06
CA ASP A 49 14.36 -2.97 -3.08
C ASP A 49 12.83 -3.00 -2.96
N LEU A 50 12.10 -2.18 -3.74
CA LEU A 50 10.63 -2.15 -3.71
C LEU A 50 10.02 -3.51 -4.09
N ALA A 51 10.72 -4.33 -4.89
CA ALA A 51 10.26 -5.66 -5.25
C ALA A 51 10.25 -6.62 -4.05
N LYS A 52 11.28 -6.57 -3.19
CA LYS A 52 11.36 -7.38 -1.96
C LYS A 52 10.24 -7.02 -0.99
N TRP A 53 9.97 -5.73 -0.82
CA TRP A 53 8.85 -5.27 0.00
C TRP A 53 7.48 -5.61 -0.60
N GLY A 54 7.38 -5.65 -1.93
CA GLY A 54 6.20 -6.15 -2.62
C GLY A 54 5.92 -7.62 -2.34
N ALA A 55 6.96 -8.46 -2.35
CA ALA A 55 6.86 -9.86 -1.94
C ALA A 55 6.42 -9.99 -0.48
N LYS A 56 7.07 -9.24 0.43
CA LYS A 56 6.71 -9.24 1.85
C LYS A 56 5.27 -8.79 2.11
N LEU A 57 4.80 -7.77 1.39
CA LEU A 57 3.42 -7.32 1.48
C LEU A 57 2.45 -8.42 1.05
N ALA A 58 2.75 -9.15 -0.02
CA ALA A 58 1.90 -10.24 -0.49
C ALA A 58 1.79 -11.41 0.50
N GLU A 59 2.78 -11.58 1.38
CA GLU A 59 2.79 -12.60 2.44
C GLU A 59 2.24 -12.09 3.77
N THR A 60 1.90 -10.80 3.86
CA THR A 60 1.40 -10.20 5.09
C THR A 60 -0.04 -10.63 5.35
N THR A 61 -0.29 -11.10 6.57
CA THR A 61 -1.61 -11.56 7.02
C THR A 61 -2.24 -10.58 8.01
N GLY A 62 -3.57 -10.57 8.08
CA GLY A 62 -4.33 -9.75 9.01
C GLY A 62 -4.58 -8.32 8.51
N PRO A 63 -5.32 -7.53 9.30
CA PRO A 63 -5.78 -6.22 8.88
C PRO A 63 -4.64 -5.19 8.85
N LEU A 64 -4.50 -4.53 7.71
CA LEU A 64 -3.55 -3.46 7.45
C LEU A 64 -4.28 -2.12 7.32
N PRO A 65 -3.91 -1.09 8.10
CA PRO A 65 -4.44 0.24 7.89
C PRO A 65 -3.86 0.84 6.60
N VAL A 66 -4.75 1.30 5.72
CA VAL A 66 -4.39 1.91 4.44
C VAL A 66 -4.66 3.40 4.50
N TYR A 67 -3.68 4.16 4.04
CA TYR A 67 -3.77 5.61 3.93
C TYR A 67 -3.44 6.03 2.51
N VAL A 68 -4.26 6.91 1.95
CA VAL A 68 -4.15 7.38 0.58
C VAL A 68 -3.81 8.86 0.55
N ARG A 69 -2.94 9.25 -0.37
CA ARG A 69 -2.70 10.65 -0.73
C ARG A 69 -3.09 10.88 -2.19
N ARG A 70 -4.07 11.76 -2.41
CA ARG A 70 -4.65 12.02 -3.74
C ARG A 70 -3.79 12.91 -4.63
N ALA A 71 -3.07 13.88 -4.04
CA ALA A 71 -2.17 14.79 -4.74
C ALA A 71 -0.78 14.77 -4.10
N GLU A 72 0.27 14.90 -4.90
CA GLU A 72 1.64 15.00 -4.39
C GLU A 72 1.79 16.20 -3.44
N GLY A 73 2.48 16.01 -2.31
CA GLY A 73 2.54 17.00 -1.22
C GLY A 73 1.25 17.18 -0.42
N GLY A 74 0.14 16.55 -0.83
CA GLY A 74 -1.16 16.64 -0.15
C GLY A 74 -1.27 15.85 1.16
N LYS A 75 -2.45 15.98 1.79
CA LYS A 75 -2.80 15.27 3.03
C LYS A 75 -2.98 13.77 2.80
N TRP A 76 -2.69 12.99 3.84
CA TRP A 76 -2.98 11.56 3.90
C TRP A 76 -4.37 11.33 4.51
N PHE A 77 -5.13 10.44 3.90
CA PHE A 77 -6.48 10.08 4.33
C PHE A 77 -6.49 8.61 4.71
N PHE A 78 -6.96 8.29 5.92
CA PHE A 78 -7.23 6.91 6.30
C PHE A 78 -8.42 6.37 5.50
N THR A 79 -8.22 5.30 4.73
CA THR A 79 -9.26 4.70 3.88
C THR A 79 -9.84 3.42 4.45
N GLY A 80 -9.30 2.91 5.56
CA GLY A 80 -9.82 1.77 6.30
C GLY A 80 -8.76 0.69 6.57
N LEU A 81 -9.23 -0.41 7.16
CA LEU A 81 -8.45 -1.63 7.29
C LEU A 81 -8.69 -2.53 6.08
N PHE A 82 -7.63 -3.15 5.59
CA PHE A 82 -7.65 -4.04 4.43
C PHE A 82 -6.85 -5.30 4.73
N GLU A 83 -7.25 -6.41 4.12
CA GLU A 83 -6.49 -7.65 4.15
C GLU A 83 -5.97 -7.99 2.76
N VAL A 84 -4.79 -8.60 2.73
CA VAL A 84 -4.21 -9.14 1.50
C VAL A 84 -5.00 -10.38 1.10
N THR A 85 -5.57 -10.35 -0.10
CA THR A 85 -6.34 -11.48 -0.66
C THR A 85 -5.58 -12.22 -1.74
N GLY A 86 -4.53 -11.62 -2.28
CA GLY A 86 -3.66 -12.28 -3.24
C GLY A 86 -2.61 -11.34 -3.82
N SER A 87 -1.78 -11.88 -4.73
CA SER A 87 -0.87 -11.08 -5.52
C SER A 87 -0.62 -11.71 -6.88
N SER A 88 -0.18 -10.92 -7.86
CA SER A 88 0.21 -11.39 -9.18
C SER A 88 1.53 -10.81 -9.62
N THR A 89 2.36 -11.65 -10.23
CA THR A 89 3.59 -11.29 -10.96
C THR A 89 3.46 -11.60 -12.46
N ASP A 90 2.28 -12.06 -12.89
CA ASP A 90 2.01 -12.44 -14.27
C ASP A 90 2.08 -11.19 -15.18
N PRO A 91 2.96 -11.18 -16.19
CA PRO A 91 3.05 -10.10 -17.17
C PRO A 91 1.71 -9.79 -17.85
N GLU A 92 0.86 -10.79 -18.08
CA GLU A 92 -0.44 -10.60 -18.75
C GLU A 92 -1.47 -9.92 -17.84
N VAL A 93 -1.29 -10.03 -16.51
CA VAL A 93 -2.08 -9.27 -15.52
C VAL A 93 -1.50 -7.86 -15.33
N ILE A 94 -0.18 -7.71 -15.39
CA ILE A 94 0.53 -6.46 -15.12
C ILE A 94 0.48 -5.48 -16.30
N ARG A 95 0.80 -5.93 -17.52
CA ARG A 95 0.93 -5.07 -18.70
C ARG A 95 -0.30 -4.19 -18.95
N PRO A 96 -1.55 -4.69 -18.85
CA PRO A 96 -2.75 -3.87 -19.05
C PRO A 96 -2.96 -2.77 -18.00
N ARG A 97 -2.25 -2.82 -16.87
CA ARG A 97 -2.35 -1.83 -15.78
C ARG A 97 -1.28 -0.74 -15.87
N LEU A 98 -0.22 -0.94 -16.64
CA LEU A 98 0.81 0.08 -16.83
C LEU A 98 0.18 1.34 -17.46
N GLN A 99 0.65 2.50 -17.03
CA GLN A 99 0.15 3.81 -17.48
C GLN A 99 1.33 4.67 -17.95
N PRO A 100 1.89 4.39 -19.14
CA PRO A 100 2.97 5.22 -19.69
C PRO A 100 2.54 6.68 -19.89
N PRO A 101 3.45 7.67 -19.70
CA PRO A 101 4.86 7.50 -19.30
C PRO A 101 5.06 7.40 -17.78
N VAL A 102 3.99 7.51 -16.98
CA VAL A 102 4.07 7.63 -15.53
C VAL A 102 4.48 6.30 -14.88
N ILE A 103 3.77 5.22 -15.19
CA ILE A 103 3.98 3.88 -14.61
C ILE A 103 4.33 2.91 -15.74
N THR A 104 5.63 2.78 -16.01
CA THR A 104 6.15 1.96 -17.12
C THR A 104 6.61 0.58 -16.69
N VAL A 105 6.81 0.35 -15.39
CA VAL A 105 7.25 -0.94 -14.84
C VAL A 105 6.72 -1.13 -13.43
N ILE A 106 6.21 -2.31 -13.14
CA ILE A 106 5.92 -2.81 -11.79
C ILE A 106 6.30 -4.29 -11.77
N SER A 107 6.76 -4.81 -10.63
CA SER A 107 7.14 -6.22 -10.48
C SER A 107 5.98 -7.11 -10.04
N ARG A 108 4.98 -6.51 -9.37
CA ARG A 108 3.87 -7.24 -8.72
C ARG A 108 2.70 -6.30 -8.49
N ILE A 109 1.51 -6.88 -8.46
CA ILE A 109 0.30 -6.27 -7.93
C ILE A 109 -0.11 -7.06 -6.69
N VAL A 110 -0.36 -6.37 -5.57
CA VAL A 110 -0.97 -6.98 -4.38
C VAL A 110 -2.43 -6.54 -4.33
N PHE A 111 -3.33 -7.53 -4.22
CA PHE A 111 -4.75 -7.31 -4.12
C PHE A 111 -5.15 -7.26 -2.64
N LEU A 112 -5.89 -6.21 -2.30
CA LEU A 112 -6.39 -5.95 -0.98
C LEU A 112 -7.91 -5.90 -1.02
N LYS A 113 -8.56 -6.48 -0.02
CA LYS A 113 -10.00 -6.32 0.19
C LYS A 113 -10.24 -5.61 1.51
N ARG A 114 -11.26 -4.75 1.55
CA ARG A 114 -11.62 -4.07 2.80
C ARG A 114 -11.98 -5.10 3.86
N TYR A 115 -11.40 -4.96 5.05
CA TYR A 115 -11.67 -5.86 6.16
C TYR A 115 -13.10 -5.64 6.65
N GLY A 116 -13.91 -6.72 6.62
CA GLY A 116 -15.31 -6.70 7.04
C GLY A 116 -15.54 -6.83 8.54
N GLY A 117 -14.48 -6.93 9.35
CA GLY A 117 -14.60 -6.87 10.81
C GLY A 117 -15.07 -5.49 11.26
N ALA A 118 -15.90 -5.47 12.32
CA ALA A 118 -16.60 -4.29 12.83
C ALA A 118 -15.80 -2.96 12.79
N SER A 119 -16.51 -1.89 12.41
CA SER A 119 -16.02 -0.52 12.17
C SER A 119 -14.68 -0.19 12.83
N ALA A 120 -13.61 -0.24 12.04
CA ALA A 120 -12.29 0.12 12.52
C ALA A 120 -12.20 1.63 12.74
N THR A 121 -12.32 2.05 14.00
CA THR A 121 -11.81 3.35 14.44
C THR A 121 -10.34 3.46 13.99
N PRO A 122 -9.90 4.57 13.39
CA PRO A 122 -8.48 4.73 13.08
C PRO A 122 -7.67 4.51 14.37
N PRO A 123 -6.53 3.79 14.34
CA PRO A 123 -5.63 3.76 15.48
C PRO A 123 -5.32 5.21 15.89
N VAL A 124 -5.59 5.54 17.15
CA VAL A 124 -5.69 6.90 17.68
C VAL A 124 -4.51 7.75 17.23
N ALA A 125 -4.81 8.84 16.52
CA ALA A 125 -3.88 9.94 16.28
C ALA A 125 -3.72 10.72 17.59
N VAL A 126 -2.73 10.38 18.40
CA VAL A 126 -2.28 11.30 19.44
C VAL A 126 -1.44 12.37 18.75
N ALA A 127 -2.01 13.56 18.63
CA ALA A 127 -1.30 14.76 18.24
C ALA A 127 -0.48 15.25 19.44
N ALA A 128 0.83 15.41 19.23
CA ALA A 128 1.68 16.34 19.96
C ALA A 128 2.68 16.90 18.93
#